data_AF-A0A9E5KUZ9-F1
#
_entry.id   AF-A0A9E5KUZ9-F1
#
_cell.length_a   1.000
_cell.length_b   1.000
_cell.length_c   1.000
_cell.angle_alpha   90.00
_cell.angle_beta   90.00
_cell.angle_gamma   90.00
#
_symmetry.space_group_name_H-M   'P 1'
#
loop_
_entity.id
_entity.type
_entity.pdbx_description
1 polymer ?
#
loop_
_entity_poly.entity_id
_entity_poly.type
_entity_poly.pdbx_seq_one_letter_code
_entity_poly.pdbx_strand_id
1 'polypeptide(L)'
;MSGRYGKVGMRINNNDFQKNANTSLVAQLIWKSQGISRVAISRELNLYRSTVTNIISSLIDDEVVYEAEEGSSKKSGGRKPIILRLNERFGCVVGFDIQPSHYRAVIIDIRGRLLYQDRGKLPLLDFENILFFLMDLVLEQVQKLDIPLLAVVAGIPGIVDVNEGVIRYAQPFNLRNFDFYAFFRTFYDVLVLVENDANCTAWLEMTVNRNICLGDFLCILADVREGKYSFDDRSKIGVGIGLSIKNKVYHGSHCSCGELCTLSWRGDSLGQTGLSEELLSRSASDEKAWKLYMKDLFSSLVPVISVLDPRVVFVHGKPFSDEKKILLFLQEECPQFLDVLEKVHCKLIFDTQDEAVVAKGAAMMFLQRLFSVPELSEMEYRTHFGWDDVTSQAFPLKKTYK
;
A
#
# COMPACT_ATOMS: atom_id res chain seq x y z
N MET A 1 33.67 -19.50 12.28
CA MET A 1 34.62 -18.47 11.82
C MET A 1 33.85 -17.18 11.61
N SER A 2 34.19 -16.16 12.40
CA SER A 2 33.54 -14.86 12.48
C SER A 2 33.88 -13.99 11.27
N GLY A 3 32.92 -13.77 10.37
CA GLY A 3 33.01 -12.78 9.31
C GLY A 3 32.46 -11.44 9.79
N ARG A 4 33.36 -10.47 10.03
CA ARG A 4 33.03 -9.07 10.31
C ARG A 4 32.42 -8.45 9.06
N TYR A 5 31.10 -8.25 9.04
CA TYR A 5 30.50 -7.25 8.17
C TYR A 5 30.76 -5.89 8.80
N GLY A 6 31.69 -5.13 8.22
CA GLY A 6 31.89 -3.73 8.57
C GLY A 6 30.64 -2.95 8.18
N LYS A 7 29.86 -2.53 9.18
CA LYS A 7 28.92 -1.42 9.01
C LYS A 7 29.74 -0.19 8.63
N VAL A 8 29.77 0.15 7.34
CA VAL A 8 30.14 1.49 6.91
C VAL A 8 29.00 2.38 7.37
N GLY A 9 29.12 2.97 8.56
CA GLY A 9 28.13 3.89 9.10
C GLY A 9 28.08 5.12 8.18
N MET A 10 27.06 5.18 7.32
CA MET A 10 26.76 6.39 6.58
C MET A 10 26.35 7.45 7.61
N ARG A 11 27.15 8.52 7.70
CA ARG A 11 26.90 9.59 8.67
C ARG A 11 25.71 10.39 8.16
N ILE A 12 24.52 10.16 8.74
CA ILE A 12 23.31 10.92 8.38
C ILE A 12 23.63 12.41 8.57
N ASN A 13 23.59 13.19 7.48
CA ASN A 13 23.74 14.62 7.57
C ASN A 13 22.47 15.19 8.22
N ASN A 14 22.61 15.70 9.44
CA ASN A 14 21.49 16.22 10.24
C ASN A 14 20.75 17.35 9.51
N ASN A 15 21.45 18.17 8.73
CA ASN A 15 20.82 19.27 7.99
C ASN A 15 19.94 18.75 6.85
N ASP A 16 20.40 17.74 6.11
CA ASP A 16 19.65 17.17 4.99
C ASP A 16 18.43 16.39 5.51
N PHE A 17 18.60 15.63 6.60
CA PHE A 17 17.49 14.96 7.27
C PHE A 17 16.43 15.95 7.74
N GLN A 18 16.83 17.04 8.42
CA GLN A 18 15.89 18.08 8.87
C GLN A 18 15.20 18.79 7.70
N LYS A 19 15.92 19.07 6.61
CA LYS A 19 15.33 19.66 5.39
C LYS A 19 14.28 18.73 4.80
N ASN A 20 14.60 17.44 4.60
CA ASN A 20 13.69 16.46 4.03
C ASN A 20 12.48 16.20 4.94
N ALA A 21 12.69 16.08 6.26
CA ALA A 21 11.60 15.95 7.23
C ALA A 21 10.62 17.14 7.17
N ASN A 22 11.13 18.38 7.17
CA ASN A 22 10.28 19.56 7.07
C ASN A 22 9.56 19.65 5.70
N THR A 23 10.23 19.22 4.63
CA THR A 23 9.65 19.15 3.29
C THR A 23 8.49 18.16 3.25
N SER A 24 8.67 16.95 3.81
CA SER A 24 7.60 15.96 3.93
C SER A 24 6.43 16.50 4.76
N LEU A 25 6.66 17.18 5.90
CA LEU A 25 5.57 17.76 6.70
C LEU A 25 4.76 18.80 5.92
N VAL A 26 5.45 19.72 5.24
CA VAL A 26 4.80 20.76 4.42
C VAL A 26 4.03 20.13 3.27
N ALA A 27 4.66 19.23 2.52
CA ALA A 27 4.05 18.54 1.38
C ALA A 27 2.85 17.68 1.82
N GLN A 28 2.95 16.98 2.95
CA GLN A 28 1.87 16.18 3.52
C GLN A 28 0.65 17.05 3.84
N LEU A 29 0.89 18.22 4.44
CA LEU A 29 -0.20 19.12 4.79
C LEU A 29 -0.90 19.67 3.54
N ILE A 30 -0.14 19.97 2.49
CA ILE A 30 -0.70 20.35 1.18
C ILE A 30 -1.50 19.17 0.59
N TRP A 31 -0.98 17.94 0.68
CA TRP A 31 -1.64 16.73 0.15
C TRP A 31 -2.97 16.38 0.84
N LYS A 32 -3.07 16.65 2.15
CA LYS A 32 -4.30 16.48 2.95
C LYS A 32 -5.32 17.61 2.73
N SER A 33 -4.91 18.74 2.16
CA SER A 33 -5.75 19.93 1.99
C SER A 33 -6.29 20.05 0.56
N GLN A 34 -7.47 20.67 0.38
CA GLN A 34 -7.99 21.05 -0.96
C GLN A 34 -7.35 22.34 -1.52
N GLY A 35 -6.55 23.00 -0.69
CA GLY A 35 -5.86 24.24 -0.94
C GLY A 35 -5.49 24.87 0.40
N ILE A 36 -4.22 25.25 0.58
CA ILE A 36 -3.76 25.81 1.87
C ILE A 36 -2.81 26.98 1.64
N SER A 37 -2.90 28.01 2.49
CA SER A 37 -2.01 29.17 2.40
C SER A 37 -0.70 28.94 3.17
N ARG A 38 0.38 29.62 2.77
CA ARG A 38 1.68 29.61 3.51
C ARG A 38 1.52 29.94 4.99
N VAL A 39 0.62 30.89 5.31
CA VAL A 39 0.37 31.33 6.68
C VAL A 39 -0.32 30.23 7.49
N ALA A 40 -1.25 29.49 6.89
CA ALA A 40 -1.89 28.35 7.54
C ALA A 40 -0.87 27.21 7.79
N ILE A 41 -0.04 26.88 6.80
CA ILE A 41 1.04 25.87 6.95
C ILE A 41 1.97 26.23 8.12
N SER A 42 2.46 27.47 8.18
CA SER A 42 3.33 27.94 9.26
C SER A 42 2.68 27.82 10.64
N ARG A 43 1.38 28.11 10.75
CA ARG A 43 0.62 28.00 12.00
C ARG A 43 0.39 26.54 12.41
N GLU A 44 -0.02 25.70 11.48
CA GLU A 44 -0.37 24.30 11.76
C GLU A 44 0.85 23.44 12.08
N LEU A 45 1.96 23.66 11.39
CA LEU A 45 3.22 22.93 11.63
C LEU A 45 4.13 23.59 12.66
N ASN A 46 3.74 24.76 13.20
CA ASN A 46 4.56 25.58 14.09
C ASN A 46 5.98 25.86 13.54
N LEU A 47 6.08 26.08 12.22
CA LEU A 47 7.32 26.40 11.53
C LEU A 47 7.46 27.91 11.34
N TYR A 48 8.68 28.43 11.37
CA TYR A 48 8.95 29.82 11.02
C TYR A 48 8.49 30.12 9.58
N ARG A 49 7.94 31.31 9.37
CA ARG A 49 7.45 31.73 8.04
C ARG A 49 8.54 31.68 6.97
N SER A 50 9.77 32.07 7.31
CA SER A 50 10.92 31.99 6.41
C SER A 50 11.21 30.55 5.96
N THR A 51 11.18 29.59 6.90
CA THR A 51 11.34 28.15 6.61
C THR A 51 10.27 27.67 5.65
N VAL A 52 8.99 27.98 5.94
CA VAL A 52 7.86 27.59 5.08
C VAL A 52 7.97 28.22 3.69
N THR A 53 8.34 29.49 3.59
CA THR A 53 8.57 30.15 2.30
C THR A 53 9.66 29.44 1.50
N ASN A 54 10.81 29.15 2.11
CA ASN A 54 11.93 28.49 1.42
C ASN A 54 11.56 27.10 0.91
N ILE A 55 10.87 26.28 1.72
CA ILE A 55 10.42 24.94 1.33
C ILE A 55 9.43 25.04 0.16
N ILE A 56 8.45 25.94 0.26
CA ILE A 56 7.43 26.09 -0.78
C ILE A 56 8.02 26.64 -2.07
N SER A 57 9.00 27.56 -1.99
CA SER A 57 9.74 28.01 -3.16
C SER A 57 10.45 26.84 -3.85
N SER A 58 11.16 25.98 -3.11
CA SER A 58 11.77 24.76 -3.69
C SER A 58 10.73 23.86 -4.34
N LEU A 59 9.60 23.60 -3.67
CA LEU A 59 8.54 22.75 -4.23
C LEU A 59 7.86 23.36 -5.47
N ILE A 60 7.84 24.68 -5.61
CA ILE A 60 7.35 25.37 -6.82
C ILE A 60 8.39 25.27 -7.94
N ASP A 61 9.66 25.52 -7.63
CA ASP A 61 10.78 25.40 -8.58
C ASP A 61 10.90 23.96 -9.10
N ASP A 62 10.62 22.98 -8.24
CA ASP A 62 10.57 21.55 -8.56
C ASP A 62 9.24 21.10 -9.21
N GLU A 63 8.33 22.04 -9.52
CA GLU A 63 7.00 21.82 -10.07
C GLU A 63 6.09 20.85 -9.27
N VAL A 64 6.43 20.53 -8.03
CA VAL A 64 5.63 19.67 -7.13
C VAL A 64 4.31 20.36 -6.74
N VAL A 65 4.39 21.67 -6.50
CA VAL A 65 3.23 22.49 -6.10
C VAL A 65 3.11 23.73 -6.98
N TYR A 66 1.90 24.25 -7.07
CA TYR A 66 1.63 25.51 -7.75
C TYR A 66 0.73 26.42 -6.92
N GLU A 67 0.81 27.72 -7.20
CA GLU A 67 -0.08 28.73 -6.61
C GLU A 67 -1.37 28.86 -7.43
N ALA A 68 -2.52 28.84 -6.75
CA ALA A 68 -3.82 29.08 -7.34
C ALA A 68 -4.56 30.22 -6.61
N GLU A 69 -5.41 30.94 -7.35
CA GLU A 69 -6.38 31.88 -6.76
C GLU A 69 -7.68 31.15 -6.40
N GLU A 70 -8.27 31.46 -5.24
CA GLU A 70 -9.56 30.92 -4.83
C GLU A 70 -10.71 31.92 -5.08
N GLY A 71 -11.68 31.54 -5.93
CA GLY A 71 -13.06 32.07 -5.95
C GLY A 71 -13.28 33.58 -6.16
N SER A 72 -14.56 33.98 -6.32
CA SER A 72 -14.97 35.37 -6.54
C SER A 72 -14.82 36.23 -5.28
N SER A 73 -14.34 37.47 -5.47
CA SER A 73 -14.07 38.48 -4.44
C SER A 73 -15.13 38.56 -3.33
N LYS A 74 -14.70 38.44 -2.07
CA LYS A 74 -15.52 38.87 -0.92
C LYS A 74 -15.82 40.37 -1.08
N LYS A 75 -17.06 40.78 -0.82
CA LYS A 75 -17.55 42.17 -0.89
C LYS A 75 -16.76 43.19 -0.05
N SER A 76 -15.79 42.77 0.79
CA SER A 76 -15.07 43.65 1.72
C SER A 76 -13.67 44.10 1.30
N GLY A 77 -13.24 43.88 0.06
CA GLY A 77 -11.97 44.42 -0.45
C GLY A 77 -10.72 43.91 0.28
N GLY A 78 -10.05 42.91 -0.30
CA GLY A 78 -8.75 42.43 0.16
C GLY A 78 -8.07 41.62 -0.94
N ARG A 79 -6.73 41.54 -0.91
CA ARG A 79 -5.96 40.69 -1.83
C ARG A 79 -6.42 39.25 -1.66
N LYS A 80 -6.76 38.57 -2.76
CA LYS A 80 -7.19 37.16 -2.73
C LYS A 80 -6.12 36.32 -2.03
N PRO A 81 -6.48 35.42 -1.11
CA PRO A 81 -5.50 34.51 -0.52
C PRO A 81 -4.99 33.56 -1.60
N ILE A 82 -3.66 33.49 -1.73
CA ILE A 82 -2.98 32.51 -2.59
C ILE A 82 -3.03 31.17 -1.86
N ILE A 83 -3.59 30.16 -2.52
CA ILE A 83 -3.63 28.78 -2.03
C ILE A 83 -2.64 27.92 -2.81
N LEU A 84 -2.03 26.97 -2.12
CA LEU A 84 -1.10 26.01 -2.69
C LEU A 84 -1.82 24.70 -2.96
N ARG A 85 -1.49 24.10 -4.10
CA ARG A 85 -2.00 22.79 -4.53
C ARG A 85 -0.87 21.96 -5.10
N LEU A 86 -0.98 20.64 -4.98
CA LEU A 86 -0.09 19.71 -5.68
C LEU A 86 -0.34 19.80 -7.18
N ASN A 87 0.73 19.83 -7.97
CA ASN A 87 0.68 19.72 -9.41
C ASN A 87 0.46 18.25 -9.81
N GLU A 88 -0.72 17.91 -10.29
CA GLU A 88 -1.02 16.55 -10.76
C GLU A 88 -0.17 16.06 -11.93
N ARG A 89 0.51 16.98 -12.63
CA ARG A 89 1.42 16.64 -13.74
C ARG A 89 2.86 16.40 -13.27
N PHE A 90 3.17 16.62 -12.00
CA PHE A 90 4.50 16.38 -11.43
C PHE A 90 4.96 14.93 -11.66
N GLY A 91 4.05 13.97 -11.46
CA GLY A 91 4.37 12.58 -11.70
C GLY A 91 3.24 11.63 -11.34
N CYS A 92 3.42 10.38 -11.77
CA CYS A 92 2.51 9.28 -11.55
C CYS A 92 3.21 8.07 -10.94
N VAL A 93 2.42 7.20 -10.32
CA VAL A 93 2.88 5.96 -9.69
C VAL A 93 2.07 4.81 -10.26
N VAL A 94 2.75 3.75 -10.66
CA VAL A 94 2.11 2.49 -11.05
C VAL A 94 1.96 1.61 -9.81
N GLY A 95 0.78 1.02 -9.64
CA GLY A 95 0.54 -0.03 -8.66
C GLY A 95 0.08 -1.31 -9.32
N PHE A 96 0.65 -2.44 -8.91
CA PHE A 96 0.23 -3.77 -9.33
C PHE A 96 -0.33 -4.57 -8.16
N ASP A 97 -1.33 -5.37 -8.45
CA ASP A 97 -1.70 -6.57 -7.70
C ASP A 97 -1.32 -7.76 -8.59
N ILE A 98 -0.32 -8.53 -8.17
CA ILE A 98 0.17 -9.68 -8.93
C ILE A 98 -0.25 -10.94 -8.19
N GLN A 99 -1.24 -11.64 -8.74
CA GLN A 99 -1.72 -12.94 -8.26
C GLN A 99 -1.32 -14.03 -9.26
N PRO A 100 -1.19 -15.31 -8.87
CA PRO A 100 -0.71 -16.36 -9.78
C PRO A 100 -1.48 -16.48 -11.11
N SER A 101 -2.79 -16.19 -11.09
CA SER A 101 -3.66 -16.34 -12.27
C SER A 101 -3.95 -15.04 -13.01
N HIS A 102 -3.77 -13.89 -12.37
CA HIS A 102 -4.23 -12.61 -12.89
C HIS A 102 -3.44 -11.45 -12.30
N TYR A 103 -3.53 -10.31 -12.98
CA TYR A 103 -3.01 -9.05 -12.48
C TYR A 103 -4.11 -8.00 -12.45
N ARG A 104 -3.91 -7.01 -11.59
CA ARG A 104 -4.58 -5.71 -11.70
C ARG A 104 -3.51 -4.63 -11.70
N ALA A 105 -3.68 -3.62 -12.53
CA ALA A 105 -2.76 -2.51 -12.66
C ALA A 105 -3.52 -1.20 -12.50
N VAL A 106 -2.91 -0.24 -11.82
CA VAL A 106 -3.39 1.14 -11.76
C VAL A 106 -2.26 2.11 -11.99
N ILE A 107 -2.59 3.28 -12.52
CA ILE A 107 -1.72 4.45 -12.51
C ILE A 107 -2.44 5.55 -11.74
N ILE A 108 -1.79 6.12 -10.74
CA ILE A 108 -2.30 7.26 -9.98
C ILE A 108 -1.41 8.49 -10.14
N ASP A 109 -1.99 9.69 -10.07
CA ASP A 109 -1.20 10.93 -9.95
C ASP A 109 -0.65 11.12 -8.51
N ILE A 110 0.19 12.13 -8.31
CA ILE A 110 0.77 12.48 -7.00
C ILE A 110 -0.30 12.82 -5.92
N ARG A 111 -1.54 13.14 -6.33
CA ARG A 111 -2.66 13.37 -5.40
C ARG A 111 -3.35 12.08 -4.98
N GLY A 112 -3.02 10.97 -5.63
CA GLY A 112 -3.67 9.68 -5.46
C GLY A 112 -4.91 9.50 -6.34
N ARG A 113 -5.12 10.33 -7.38
CA ARG A 113 -6.25 10.15 -8.30
C ARG A 113 -5.93 9.11 -9.35
N LEU A 114 -6.88 8.22 -9.60
CA LEU A 114 -6.77 7.19 -10.63
C LEU A 114 -6.73 7.82 -12.03
N LEU A 115 -5.69 7.53 -12.80
CA LEU A 115 -5.49 7.95 -14.18
C LEU A 115 -5.76 6.80 -15.17
N TYR A 116 -5.43 5.58 -14.76
CA TYR A 116 -5.59 4.37 -15.56
C TYR A 116 -5.83 3.17 -14.65
N GLN A 117 -6.62 2.22 -15.13
CA GLN A 117 -6.84 0.93 -14.49
C GLN A 117 -6.98 -0.15 -15.54
N ASP A 118 -6.34 -1.29 -15.31
CA ASP A 118 -6.45 -2.48 -16.14
C ASP A 118 -6.46 -3.75 -15.29
N ARG A 119 -6.98 -4.83 -15.88
CA ARG A 119 -6.95 -6.18 -15.29
C ARG A 119 -6.88 -7.22 -16.39
N GLY A 120 -6.16 -8.29 -16.13
CA GLY A 120 -6.01 -9.37 -17.10
C GLY A 120 -5.53 -10.65 -16.46
N LYS A 121 -5.51 -11.72 -17.27
CA LYS A 121 -4.87 -12.98 -16.86
C LYS A 121 -3.36 -12.86 -17.08
N LEU A 122 -2.59 -13.48 -16.20
CA LEU A 122 -1.17 -13.62 -16.44
C LEU A 122 -0.90 -14.70 -17.49
N PRO A 123 0.09 -14.49 -18.37
CA PRO A 123 0.55 -15.54 -19.27
C PRO A 123 1.22 -16.68 -18.48
N LEU A 124 1.23 -17.89 -19.06
CA LEU A 124 1.90 -19.05 -18.47
C LEU A 124 3.42 -18.94 -18.66
N LEU A 125 4.05 -18.05 -17.89
CA LEU A 125 5.48 -17.78 -17.89
C LEU A 125 6.05 -18.02 -16.48
N ASP A 126 7.38 -17.98 -16.36
CA ASP A 126 8.02 -17.85 -15.05
C ASP A 126 7.83 -16.44 -14.47
N PHE A 127 8.20 -16.26 -13.21
CA PHE A 127 7.96 -15.02 -12.49
C PHE A 127 8.69 -13.82 -13.12
N GLU A 128 9.94 -13.98 -13.56
CA GLU A 128 10.72 -12.89 -14.17
C GLU A 128 10.08 -12.41 -15.47
N ASN A 129 9.64 -13.34 -16.32
CA ASN A 129 8.96 -13.00 -17.57
C ASN A 129 7.56 -12.40 -17.36
N ILE A 130 6.87 -12.77 -16.27
CA ILE A 130 5.65 -12.07 -15.83
C ILE A 130 5.96 -10.60 -15.49
N LEU A 131 7.06 -10.33 -14.79
CA LEU A 131 7.45 -8.96 -14.44
C LEU A 131 7.75 -8.11 -15.67
N PHE A 132 8.47 -8.64 -16.66
CA PHE A 132 8.70 -7.94 -17.93
C PHE A 132 7.39 -7.64 -18.67
N PHE A 133 6.50 -8.63 -18.79
CA PHE A 133 5.18 -8.45 -19.41
C PHE A 133 4.39 -7.32 -18.76
N LEU A 134 4.36 -7.26 -17.42
CA LEU A 134 3.65 -6.22 -16.68
C LEU A 134 4.28 -4.85 -16.88
N MET A 135 5.61 -4.74 -16.87
CA MET A 135 6.31 -3.48 -17.12
C MET A 135 6.02 -2.93 -18.51
N ASP A 136 6.10 -3.75 -19.56
CA ASP A 136 5.81 -3.33 -20.92
C ASP A 136 4.38 -2.76 -21.04
N LEU A 137 3.42 -3.43 -20.41
CA LEU A 137 2.02 -3.01 -20.39
C LEU A 137 1.84 -1.61 -19.80
N VAL A 138 2.44 -1.33 -18.65
CA VAL A 138 2.24 -0.03 -17.97
C VAL A 138 3.11 1.07 -18.55
N LEU A 139 4.31 0.77 -19.03
CA LEU A 139 5.19 1.77 -19.63
C LEU A 139 4.57 2.34 -20.92
N GLU A 140 3.87 1.52 -21.71
CA GLU A 140 3.11 2.00 -22.87
C GLU A 140 2.04 3.03 -22.45
N GLN A 141 1.34 2.78 -21.34
CA GLN A 141 0.27 3.66 -20.86
C GLN A 141 0.83 4.94 -20.21
N VAL A 142 1.92 4.84 -19.46
CA VAL A 142 2.66 5.99 -18.92
C VAL A 142 3.09 6.93 -20.05
N GLN A 143 3.64 6.39 -21.15
CA GLN A 143 4.02 7.18 -22.31
C GLN A 143 2.82 7.91 -22.93
N LYS A 144 1.64 7.27 -23.02
CA LYS A 144 0.41 7.90 -23.51
C LYS A 144 -0.12 9.02 -22.60
N LEU A 145 0.04 8.87 -21.29
CA LEU A 145 -0.37 9.89 -20.32
C LEU A 145 0.53 11.13 -20.35
N ASP A 146 1.78 10.98 -20.81
CA ASP A 146 2.84 12.01 -20.83
C ASP A 146 2.99 12.69 -19.46
N ILE A 147 3.04 11.86 -18.41
CA ILE A 147 3.32 12.25 -17.03
C ILE A 147 4.56 11.47 -16.56
N PRO A 148 5.53 12.10 -15.87
CA PRO A 148 6.71 11.40 -15.37
C PRO A 148 6.36 10.20 -14.48
N LEU A 149 7.06 9.07 -14.62
CA LEU A 149 6.87 7.90 -13.76
C LEU A 149 7.81 8.00 -12.56
N LEU A 150 7.24 8.15 -11.36
CA LEU A 150 7.99 8.27 -10.11
C LEU A 150 8.36 6.90 -9.56
N ALA A 151 7.44 5.94 -9.60
CA ALA A 151 7.72 4.59 -9.13
C ALA A 151 6.73 3.56 -9.70
N VAL A 152 7.14 2.31 -9.63
CA VAL A 152 6.29 1.12 -9.78
C VAL A 152 6.29 0.38 -8.45
N VAL A 153 5.11 -0.01 -7.96
CA VAL A 153 4.98 -0.80 -6.73
C VAL A 153 4.15 -2.05 -6.99
N ALA A 154 4.67 -3.21 -6.64
CA ALA A 154 3.96 -4.48 -6.75
C ALA A 154 3.47 -4.96 -5.38
N GLY A 155 2.16 -5.17 -5.25
CA GLY A 155 1.55 -5.96 -4.19
C GLY A 155 1.53 -7.43 -4.57
N ILE A 156 2.05 -8.29 -3.70
CA ILE A 156 2.09 -9.74 -3.91
C ILE A 156 1.69 -10.52 -2.66
N PRO A 157 1.11 -11.72 -2.78
CA PRO A 157 0.95 -12.64 -1.67
C PRO A 157 2.32 -13.18 -1.20
N GLY A 158 2.59 -13.05 0.09
CA GLY A 158 3.75 -13.64 0.75
C GLY A 158 4.48 -12.69 1.71
N ILE A 159 5.61 -13.16 2.22
CA ILE A 159 6.47 -12.45 3.17
C ILE A 159 7.45 -11.60 2.36
N VAL A 160 7.33 -10.28 2.49
CA VAL A 160 8.13 -9.29 1.75
C VAL A 160 8.95 -8.45 2.72
N ASP A 161 10.27 -8.51 2.59
CA ASP A 161 11.17 -7.56 3.24
C ASP A 161 11.20 -6.27 2.42
N VAL A 162 10.33 -5.34 2.78
CA VAL A 162 10.16 -4.06 2.07
C VAL A 162 11.37 -3.14 2.18
N ASN A 163 12.21 -3.33 3.20
CA ASN A 163 13.39 -2.49 3.46
C ASN A 163 14.54 -2.87 2.52
N GLU A 164 14.71 -4.18 2.29
CA GLU A 164 15.70 -4.71 1.35
C GLU A 164 15.15 -4.89 -0.06
N GLY A 165 13.82 -4.87 -0.23
CA GLY A 165 13.15 -5.14 -1.50
C GLY A 165 13.25 -6.60 -1.92
N VAL A 166 13.12 -7.52 -0.96
CA VAL A 166 13.29 -8.96 -1.15
C VAL A 166 12.00 -9.70 -0.82
N ILE A 167 11.53 -10.53 -1.76
CA ILE A 167 10.45 -11.48 -1.52
C ILE A 167 11.05 -12.68 -0.77
N ARG A 168 10.91 -12.70 0.56
CA ARG A 168 11.49 -13.75 1.41
C ARG A 168 10.85 -15.09 1.11
N TYR A 169 9.52 -15.10 1.01
CA TYR A 169 8.76 -16.31 0.73
C TYR A 169 7.43 -15.95 0.06
N ALA A 170 7.17 -16.51 -1.12
CA ALA A 170 5.87 -16.42 -1.76
C ALA A 170 5.52 -17.79 -2.36
N GLN A 171 4.88 -18.64 -1.55
CA GLN A 171 4.38 -19.96 -1.99
C GLN A 171 3.59 -19.91 -3.30
N PRO A 172 2.68 -18.93 -3.54
CA PRO A 172 1.85 -18.94 -4.74
C PRO A 172 2.64 -18.77 -6.04
N PHE A 173 3.85 -18.21 -5.94
CA PHE A 173 4.81 -18.06 -7.05
C PHE A 173 6.01 -19.01 -6.94
N ASN A 174 6.02 -19.91 -5.95
CA ASN A 174 7.16 -20.77 -5.60
C ASN A 174 8.50 -20.01 -5.43
N LEU A 175 8.45 -18.82 -4.84
CA LEU A 175 9.63 -17.96 -4.65
C LEU A 175 10.20 -18.10 -3.24
N ARG A 176 11.53 -18.06 -3.15
CA ARG A 176 12.29 -17.96 -1.90
C ARG A 176 13.46 -17.01 -2.08
N ASN A 177 13.54 -15.98 -1.24
CA ASN A 177 14.58 -14.95 -1.27
C ASN A 177 14.83 -14.35 -2.67
N PHE A 178 13.76 -14.03 -3.40
CA PHE A 178 13.88 -13.35 -4.69
C PHE A 178 14.18 -11.86 -4.47
N ASP A 179 15.35 -11.41 -4.92
CA ASP A 179 15.79 -10.01 -4.80
C ASP A 179 15.12 -9.15 -5.89
N PHE A 180 13.88 -8.75 -5.60
CA PHE A 180 13.02 -8.00 -6.51
C PHE A 180 13.64 -6.65 -6.86
N TYR A 181 14.18 -5.94 -5.87
CA TYR A 181 14.80 -4.64 -6.08
C TYR A 181 16.06 -4.74 -6.96
N ALA A 182 16.94 -5.73 -6.75
CA ALA A 182 18.09 -5.95 -7.62
C ALA A 182 17.70 -6.29 -9.06
N PHE A 183 16.70 -7.16 -9.20
CA PHE A 183 16.20 -7.58 -10.51
C PHE A 183 15.81 -6.36 -11.35
N PHE A 184 14.91 -5.51 -10.86
CA PHE A 184 14.46 -4.34 -11.62
C PHE A 184 15.55 -3.29 -11.84
N ARG A 185 16.43 -3.05 -10.87
CA ARG A 185 17.55 -2.11 -11.06
C ARG A 185 18.53 -2.50 -12.16
N THR A 186 18.54 -3.76 -12.57
CA THR A 186 19.37 -4.23 -13.68
C THR A 186 18.81 -3.78 -15.03
N PHE A 187 17.49 -3.65 -15.14
CA PHE A 187 16.79 -3.43 -16.40
C PHE A 187 16.20 -2.02 -16.54
N TYR A 188 15.79 -1.38 -15.43
CA TYR A 188 15.06 -0.12 -15.47
C TYR A 188 15.70 0.96 -14.58
N ASP A 189 15.68 2.20 -15.08
CA ASP A 189 16.15 3.40 -14.38
C ASP A 189 15.02 4.08 -13.54
N VAL A 190 14.02 3.31 -13.12
CA VAL A 190 12.88 3.75 -12.30
C VAL A 190 12.89 3.03 -10.95
N LEU A 191 12.44 3.69 -9.89
CA LEU A 191 12.25 3.01 -8.60
C LEU A 191 11.15 1.96 -8.69
N VAL A 192 11.51 0.70 -8.44
CA VAL A 192 10.56 -0.41 -8.38
C VAL A 192 10.58 -1.04 -6.99
N LEU A 193 9.41 -1.11 -6.36
CA LEU A 193 9.21 -1.57 -4.99
C LEU A 193 8.23 -2.74 -4.94
N VAL A 194 8.27 -3.49 -3.85
CA VAL A 194 7.37 -4.62 -3.59
C VAL A 194 6.84 -4.55 -2.16
N GLU A 195 5.61 -5.00 -1.96
CA GLU A 195 4.90 -5.05 -0.70
C GLU A 195 3.98 -6.29 -0.65
N ASN A 196 3.64 -6.73 0.56
CA ASN A 196 2.61 -7.74 0.77
C ASN A 196 1.22 -7.21 0.37
N ASP A 197 0.41 -8.05 -0.26
CA ASP A 197 -0.92 -7.67 -0.78
C ASP A 197 -1.90 -7.20 0.31
N ALA A 198 -1.94 -7.85 1.47
CA ALA A 198 -2.76 -7.40 2.59
C ALA A 198 -2.23 -6.09 3.19
N ASN A 199 -0.92 -5.89 3.29
CA ASN A 199 -0.34 -4.60 3.67
C ASN A 199 -0.71 -3.48 2.69
N CYS A 200 -0.78 -3.75 1.39
CA CYS A 200 -1.27 -2.79 0.40
C CYS A 200 -2.67 -2.27 0.75
N THR A 201 -3.59 -3.12 1.22
CA THR A 201 -4.91 -2.64 1.66
C THR A 201 -4.83 -1.68 2.85
N ALA A 202 -3.89 -1.89 3.77
CA ALA A 202 -3.66 -0.94 4.87
C ALA A 202 -3.07 0.39 4.38
N TRP A 203 -2.16 0.36 3.40
CA TRP A 203 -1.66 1.57 2.73
C TRP A 203 -2.78 2.34 2.02
N LEU A 204 -3.72 1.63 1.37
CA LEU A 204 -4.88 2.24 0.75
C LEU A 204 -5.74 2.95 1.80
N GLU A 205 -6.16 2.22 2.85
CA GLU A 205 -7.07 2.75 3.86
C GLU A 205 -6.49 3.96 4.59
N MET A 206 -5.21 3.92 4.92
CA MET A 206 -4.51 5.06 5.50
C MET A 206 -4.52 6.30 4.58
N THR A 207 -4.51 6.07 3.25
CA THR A 207 -4.44 7.14 2.26
C THR A 207 -5.78 7.74 1.90
N VAL A 208 -6.81 6.91 1.70
CA VAL A 208 -8.16 7.40 1.41
C VAL A 208 -8.74 8.13 2.62
N ASN A 209 -8.39 7.70 3.83
CA ASN A 209 -8.81 8.32 5.09
C ASN A 209 -7.79 9.32 5.67
N ARG A 210 -6.81 9.80 4.88
CA ARG A 210 -5.72 10.69 5.35
C ARG A 210 -6.15 12.00 6.02
N ASN A 211 -7.43 12.38 5.87
CA ASN A 211 -8.02 13.59 6.43
C ASN A 211 -8.70 13.37 7.78
N ILE A 212 -8.75 12.13 8.28
CA ILE A 212 -9.28 11.77 9.59
C ILE A 212 -8.24 10.97 10.39
N CYS A 213 -8.41 10.94 11.70
CA CYS A 213 -7.59 10.09 12.58
C CYS A 213 -8.21 8.70 12.64
N LEU A 214 -7.77 7.79 11.76
CA LEU A 214 -8.18 6.38 11.82
C LEU A 214 -7.74 5.69 13.10
N GLY A 215 -6.61 6.11 13.70
CA GLY A 215 -5.99 5.38 14.80
C GLY A 215 -5.38 4.07 14.30
N ASP A 216 -5.26 3.10 15.20
CA ASP A 216 -4.78 1.77 14.85
C ASP A 216 -5.92 0.98 14.21
N PHE A 217 -5.65 0.29 13.11
CA PHE A 217 -6.67 -0.43 12.35
C PHE A 217 -6.09 -1.68 11.68
N LEU A 218 -6.99 -2.60 11.35
CA LEU A 218 -6.66 -3.89 10.75
C LEU A 218 -7.41 -4.02 9.42
N CYS A 219 -6.76 -4.59 8.41
CA CYS A 219 -7.36 -4.93 7.12
C CYS A 219 -7.30 -6.44 6.92
N ILE A 220 -8.43 -7.05 6.59
CA ILE A 220 -8.53 -8.46 6.22
C ILE A 220 -8.68 -8.50 4.70
N LEU A 221 -7.77 -9.20 4.03
CA LEU A 221 -7.85 -9.46 2.60
C LEU A 221 -8.03 -10.96 2.40
N ALA A 222 -9.00 -11.36 1.58
CA ALA A 222 -9.07 -12.73 1.09
C ALA A 222 -9.26 -12.77 -0.42
N ASP A 223 -8.58 -13.70 -1.08
CA ASP A 223 -8.74 -13.92 -2.52
C ASP A 223 -8.88 -15.41 -2.85
N VAL A 224 -9.66 -15.69 -3.89
CA VAL A 224 -9.90 -17.04 -4.41
C VAL A 224 -9.04 -17.26 -5.63
N ARG A 225 -8.19 -18.29 -5.57
CA ARG A 225 -7.24 -18.61 -6.64
C ARG A 225 -7.88 -19.58 -7.63
N GLU A 226 -8.50 -19.00 -8.66
CA GLU A 226 -9.07 -19.74 -9.80
C GLU A 226 -8.10 -19.80 -10.99
N GLY A 227 -8.21 -20.87 -11.79
CA GLY A 227 -7.50 -21.01 -13.07
C GLY A 227 -6.28 -21.94 -13.05
N LYS A 228 -5.59 -21.99 -14.19
CA LYS A 228 -4.30 -22.68 -14.36
C LYS A 228 -3.19 -21.62 -14.37
N TYR A 229 -2.09 -21.89 -13.68
CA TYR A 229 -0.93 -21.02 -13.62
C TYR A 229 0.35 -21.87 -13.56
N SER A 230 1.50 -21.25 -13.81
CA SER A 230 2.81 -21.94 -13.94
C SER A 230 3.37 -22.50 -12.62
N PHE A 231 2.74 -22.17 -11.50
CA PHE A 231 3.22 -22.47 -10.15
C PHE A 231 2.41 -23.61 -9.51
N ASP A 232 3.05 -24.52 -8.76
CA ASP A 232 2.35 -25.59 -8.01
C ASP A 232 1.75 -25.04 -6.70
N ASP A 233 0.87 -24.04 -6.81
CA ASP A 233 0.10 -23.57 -5.67
C ASP A 233 -1.11 -24.46 -5.43
N ARG A 234 -1.14 -25.06 -4.24
CA ARG A 234 -2.14 -26.04 -3.84
C ARG A 234 -3.27 -25.43 -3.03
N SER A 235 -3.10 -24.19 -2.56
CA SER A 235 -4.09 -23.48 -1.75
C SER A 235 -5.08 -22.72 -2.64
N LYS A 236 -6.38 -22.99 -2.48
CA LYS A 236 -7.43 -22.34 -3.28
C LYS A 236 -7.89 -20.99 -2.77
N ILE A 237 -7.62 -20.69 -1.50
CA ILE A 237 -7.97 -19.42 -0.87
C ILE A 237 -6.78 -18.96 -0.03
N GLY A 238 -6.42 -17.69 -0.18
CA GLY A 238 -5.46 -17.02 0.70
C GLY A 238 -6.16 -15.97 1.54
N VAL A 239 -5.75 -15.85 2.81
CA VAL A 239 -6.14 -14.76 3.70
C VAL A 239 -4.91 -14.05 4.20
N GLY A 240 -4.88 -12.73 4.12
CA GLY A 240 -3.84 -11.90 4.70
C GLY A 240 -4.42 -10.86 5.63
N ILE A 241 -3.61 -10.44 6.60
CA ILE A 241 -3.93 -9.32 7.48
C ILE A 241 -2.92 -8.20 7.28
N GLY A 242 -3.38 -7.02 6.88
CA GLY A 242 -2.62 -5.78 6.96
C GLY A 242 -2.88 -5.10 8.29
N LEU A 243 -1.84 -4.56 8.92
CA LEU A 243 -1.97 -3.87 10.21
C LEU A 243 -1.38 -2.47 10.12
N SER A 244 -2.12 -1.47 10.60
CA SER A 244 -1.62 -0.12 10.82
C SER A 244 -1.58 0.19 12.31
N ILE A 245 -0.40 0.55 12.81
CA ILE A 245 -0.16 0.99 14.19
C ILE A 245 0.51 2.36 14.14
N LYS A 246 -0.04 3.33 14.89
CA LYS A 246 0.47 4.70 14.98
C LYS A 246 0.66 5.36 13.61
N ASN A 247 -0.31 5.18 12.71
CA ASN A 247 -0.30 5.70 11.33
C ASN A 247 0.87 5.18 10.49
N LYS A 248 1.29 3.93 10.71
CA LYS A 248 2.25 3.23 9.87
C LYS A 248 1.79 1.80 9.67
N VAL A 249 1.95 1.29 8.45
CA VAL A 249 1.80 -0.15 8.22
C VAL A 249 2.91 -0.87 9.00
N TYR A 250 2.51 -1.88 9.77
CA TYR A 250 3.39 -2.60 10.68
C TYR A 250 3.76 -3.96 10.09
N HIS A 251 5.01 -4.10 9.67
CA HIS A 251 5.52 -5.34 9.05
C HIS A 251 5.99 -6.40 10.06
N GLY A 252 6.24 -6.01 11.32
CA GLY A 252 6.85 -6.87 12.33
C GLY A 252 8.35 -7.12 12.12
N SER A 253 8.99 -7.81 13.06
CA SER A 253 10.47 -7.96 13.08
C SER A 253 11.06 -8.78 11.93
N HIS A 254 10.25 -9.62 11.29
CA HIS A 254 10.67 -10.48 10.18
C HIS A 254 9.80 -10.25 8.93
N CYS A 255 9.09 -9.12 8.87
CA CYS A 255 8.18 -8.78 7.78
C CYS A 255 7.03 -9.78 7.56
N SER A 256 6.67 -10.52 8.61
CA SER A 256 5.64 -11.58 8.59
C SER A 256 4.44 -11.24 9.48
N CYS A 257 4.24 -9.97 9.84
CA CYS A 257 3.05 -9.57 10.58
C CYS A 257 1.80 -9.87 9.74
N GLY A 258 0.76 -10.40 10.38
CA GLY A 258 -0.51 -10.69 9.71
C GLY A 258 -0.56 -12.00 8.92
N GLU A 259 0.50 -12.81 8.97
CA GLU A 259 0.52 -14.19 8.47
C GLU A 259 -0.36 -15.10 9.37
N LEU A 260 -1.68 -14.95 9.24
CA LEU A 260 -2.66 -15.68 10.03
C LEU A 260 -2.75 -17.15 9.58
N CYS A 261 -2.70 -18.05 10.55
CA CYS A 261 -3.27 -19.40 10.42
C CYS A 261 -4.49 -19.49 11.34
N THR A 262 -5.57 -20.11 10.86
CA THR A 262 -6.80 -20.26 11.63
C THR A 262 -6.64 -21.30 12.74
N LEU A 263 -7.56 -21.29 13.71
CA LEU A 263 -7.56 -22.20 14.86
C LEU A 263 -7.68 -23.67 14.45
N SER A 264 -8.27 -23.97 13.30
CA SER A 264 -8.33 -25.34 12.76
C SER A 264 -7.02 -25.82 12.15
N TRP A 265 -6.06 -24.94 11.84
CA TRP A 265 -4.81 -25.30 11.17
C TRP A 265 -4.00 -26.35 11.94
N ARG A 266 -3.43 -27.31 11.21
CA ARG A 266 -2.57 -28.39 11.74
C ARG A 266 -1.33 -28.54 10.86
N GLY A 267 -0.29 -29.21 11.35
CA GLY A 267 1.00 -29.32 10.67
C GLY A 267 0.98 -30.00 9.29
N ASP A 268 -0.08 -30.75 8.97
CA ASP A 268 -0.35 -31.39 7.69
C ASP A 268 -1.27 -30.56 6.76
N SER A 269 -1.70 -29.38 7.19
CA SER A 269 -2.53 -28.47 6.39
C SER A 269 -1.73 -27.87 5.22
N LEU A 270 -2.34 -27.83 4.04
CA LEU A 270 -1.69 -27.31 2.81
C LEU A 270 -1.64 -25.78 2.75
N GLY A 271 -2.53 -25.10 3.48
CA GLY A 271 -2.66 -23.64 3.51
C GLY A 271 -2.79 -23.10 4.92
N GLN A 272 -3.52 -22.00 5.08
CA GLN A 272 -3.66 -21.25 6.34
C GLN A 272 -4.80 -21.76 7.24
N THR A 273 -5.51 -22.80 6.84
CA THR A 273 -6.65 -23.39 7.57
C THR A 273 -6.54 -24.91 7.60
N GLY A 274 -7.17 -25.55 8.59
CA GLY A 274 -7.31 -27.00 8.67
C GLY A 274 -8.44 -27.57 7.81
N LEU A 275 -9.16 -26.72 7.07
CA LEU A 275 -10.19 -27.15 6.12
C LEU A 275 -9.56 -27.77 4.87
N SER A 276 -10.21 -28.79 4.30
CA SER A 276 -9.72 -29.44 3.09
C SER A 276 -9.83 -28.55 1.85
N GLU A 277 -8.91 -28.70 0.90
CA GLU A 277 -8.95 -27.96 -0.37
C GLU A 277 -10.24 -28.23 -1.17
N GLU A 278 -10.80 -29.44 -1.07
CA GLU A 278 -12.09 -29.76 -1.68
C GLU A 278 -13.20 -28.86 -1.11
N LEU A 279 -13.24 -28.69 0.21
CA LEU A 279 -14.21 -27.81 0.87
C LEU A 279 -13.97 -26.35 0.49
N LEU A 280 -12.72 -25.87 0.55
CA LEU A 280 -12.38 -24.49 0.21
C LEU A 280 -12.74 -24.16 -1.25
N SER A 281 -12.49 -25.08 -2.18
CA SER A 281 -12.81 -24.91 -3.61
C SER A 281 -14.31 -24.76 -3.87
N ARG A 282 -15.15 -25.32 -3.00
CA ARG A 282 -16.61 -25.26 -3.12
C ARG A 282 -17.22 -24.06 -2.39
N SER A 283 -16.46 -23.33 -1.57
CA SER A 283 -16.98 -22.22 -0.76
C SER A 283 -17.65 -21.10 -1.57
N ALA A 284 -17.30 -20.93 -2.85
CA ALA A 284 -17.96 -19.96 -3.73
C ALA A 284 -19.35 -20.43 -4.23
N SER A 285 -19.61 -21.75 -4.22
CA SER A 285 -20.81 -22.36 -4.81
C SER A 285 -21.67 -23.16 -3.82
N ASP A 286 -21.15 -23.48 -2.64
CA ASP A 286 -21.78 -24.33 -1.63
C ASP A 286 -21.90 -23.58 -0.29
N GLU A 287 -23.13 -23.38 0.15
CA GLU A 287 -23.46 -22.64 1.37
C GLU A 287 -22.84 -23.26 2.64
N LYS A 288 -22.80 -24.59 2.74
CA LYS A 288 -22.25 -25.27 3.91
C LYS A 288 -20.73 -25.11 3.96
N ALA A 289 -20.05 -25.25 2.82
CA ALA A 289 -18.62 -25.02 2.72
C ALA A 289 -18.26 -23.57 3.05
N TRP A 290 -19.03 -22.60 2.52
CA TRP A 290 -18.89 -21.18 2.83
C TRP A 290 -19.03 -20.89 4.32
N LYS A 291 -20.09 -21.40 4.98
CA LYS A 291 -20.31 -21.21 6.41
C LYS A 291 -19.17 -21.79 7.26
N LEU A 292 -18.66 -22.98 6.92
CA LEU A 292 -17.54 -23.59 7.64
C LEU A 292 -16.26 -22.76 7.53
N TYR A 293 -15.94 -22.27 6.33
CA TYR A 293 -14.80 -21.39 6.11
C TYR A 293 -14.92 -20.06 6.88
N MET A 294 -16.08 -19.40 6.77
CA MET A 294 -16.31 -18.14 7.49
C MET A 294 -16.27 -18.32 9.01
N LYS A 295 -16.81 -19.44 9.53
CA LYS A 295 -16.77 -19.74 10.97
C LYS A 295 -15.34 -19.91 11.45
N ASP A 296 -14.54 -20.68 10.72
CA ASP A 296 -13.14 -20.93 11.03
C ASP A 296 -12.32 -19.64 11.02
N LEU A 297 -12.49 -18.80 9.99
CA LEU A 297 -11.80 -17.52 9.87
C LEU A 297 -12.20 -16.54 10.99
N PHE A 298 -13.48 -16.20 11.12
CA PHE A 298 -13.92 -15.17 12.06
C PHE A 298 -13.76 -15.59 13.52
N SER A 299 -13.92 -16.88 13.85
CA SER A 299 -13.60 -17.37 15.21
C SER A 299 -12.13 -17.20 15.55
N SER A 300 -11.24 -17.37 14.56
CA SER A 300 -9.79 -17.23 14.74
C SER A 300 -9.34 -15.78 14.93
N LEU A 301 -10.14 -14.81 14.47
CA LEU A 301 -9.84 -13.39 14.59
C LEU A 301 -10.22 -12.81 15.97
N VAL A 302 -11.10 -13.47 16.74
CA VAL A 302 -11.51 -12.99 18.07
C VAL A 302 -10.33 -12.66 18.99
N PRO A 303 -9.35 -13.56 19.22
CA PRO A 303 -8.18 -13.22 20.04
C PRO A 303 -7.30 -12.13 19.40
N VAL A 304 -7.25 -12.05 18.07
CA VAL A 304 -6.47 -11.02 17.35
C VAL A 304 -7.04 -9.63 17.64
N ILE A 305 -8.36 -9.46 17.49
CA ILE A 305 -9.04 -8.19 17.80
C ILE A 305 -8.85 -7.82 19.27
N SER A 306 -9.00 -8.79 20.18
CA SER A 306 -8.85 -8.53 21.62
C SER A 306 -7.42 -8.12 22.02
N VAL A 307 -6.39 -8.59 21.32
CA VAL A 307 -4.99 -8.27 21.63
C VAL A 307 -4.58 -6.95 20.99
N LEU A 308 -5.03 -6.69 19.77
CA LEU A 308 -4.63 -5.49 19.02
C LEU A 308 -5.45 -4.26 19.37
N ASP A 309 -6.69 -4.42 19.85
CA ASP A 309 -7.60 -3.31 20.17
C ASP A 309 -7.73 -2.27 19.02
N PRO A 310 -8.00 -2.71 17.77
CA PRO A 310 -8.07 -1.79 16.65
C PRO A 310 -9.33 -0.92 16.73
N ARG A 311 -9.26 0.31 16.24
CA ARG A 311 -10.44 1.19 16.11
C ARG A 311 -11.36 0.75 14.98
N VAL A 312 -10.78 0.18 13.92
CA VAL A 312 -11.50 -0.25 12.71
C VAL A 312 -10.91 -1.55 12.18
N VAL A 313 -11.78 -2.45 11.73
CA VAL A 313 -11.47 -3.59 10.89
C VAL A 313 -12.08 -3.35 9.51
N PHE A 314 -11.23 -3.26 8.50
CA PHE A 314 -11.62 -3.24 7.10
C PHE A 314 -11.60 -4.65 6.52
N VAL A 315 -12.58 -5.00 5.71
CA VAL A 315 -12.70 -6.30 5.05
C VAL A 315 -12.75 -6.11 3.55
N HIS A 316 -11.78 -6.70 2.86
CA HIS A 316 -11.57 -6.59 1.42
C HIS A 316 -11.51 -7.96 0.75
N GLY A 317 -11.86 -7.97 -0.53
CA GLY A 317 -11.74 -9.13 -1.41
C GLY A 317 -13.05 -9.85 -1.68
N LYS A 318 -13.04 -10.63 -2.76
CA LYS A 318 -14.23 -11.26 -3.37
C LYS A 318 -14.99 -12.21 -2.44
N PRO A 319 -14.35 -13.02 -1.56
CA PRO A 319 -15.09 -13.87 -0.61
C PRO A 319 -16.04 -13.11 0.32
N PHE A 320 -15.85 -11.79 0.47
CA PHE A 320 -16.64 -10.95 1.36
C PHE A 320 -17.63 -10.03 0.63
N SER A 321 -17.94 -10.30 -0.64
CA SER A 321 -18.76 -9.41 -1.49
C SER A 321 -20.21 -9.22 -1.03
N ASP A 322 -20.75 -10.11 -0.20
CA ASP A 322 -22.12 -10.03 0.33
C ASP A 322 -22.09 -9.68 1.83
N GLU A 323 -21.94 -8.39 2.13
CA GLU A 323 -21.90 -7.87 3.51
C GLU A 323 -23.11 -8.30 4.33
N LYS A 324 -24.32 -8.22 3.76
CA LYS A 324 -25.55 -8.54 4.50
C LYS A 324 -25.58 -10.01 4.91
N LYS A 325 -25.20 -10.90 4.00
CA LYS A 325 -25.09 -12.33 4.29
C LYS A 325 -24.06 -12.60 5.38
N ILE A 326 -22.90 -11.92 5.34
CA ILE A 326 -21.84 -12.09 6.34
C ILE A 326 -22.29 -11.59 7.70
N LEU A 327 -22.91 -10.42 7.79
CA LEU A 327 -23.42 -9.89 9.06
C LEU A 327 -24.47 -10.81 9.67
N LEU A 328 -25.41 -11.33 8.87
CA LEU A 328 -26.39 -12.31 9.35
C LEU A 328 -25.70 -13.59 9.85
N PHE A 329 -24.74 -14.11 9.08
CA PHE A 329 -23.95 -15.27 9.48
C PHE A 329 -23.20 -15.02 10.80
N LEU A 330 -22.56 -13.86 10.97
CA LEU A 330 -21.83 -13.52 12.19
C LEU A 330 -22.77 -13.46 13.40
N GLN A 331 -23.99 -12.95 13.24
CA GLN A 331 -25.00 -12.94 14.31
C GLN A 331 -25.45 -14.34 14.71
N GLU A 332 -25.64 -15.24 13.74
CA GLU A 332 -26.18 -16.58 13.98
C GLU A 332 -25.11 -17.59 14.44
N GLU A 333 -23.91 -17.55 13.84
CA GLU A 333 -22.92 -18.63 13.92
C GLU A 333 -21.61 -18.22 14.59
N CYS A 334 -21.33 -16.92 14.69
CA CYS A 334 -20.08 -16.36 15.20
C CYS A 334 -20.28 -15.12 16.09
N PRO A 335 -21.28 -15.08 17.00
CA PRO A 335 -21.63 -13.87 17.75
C PRO A 335 -20.46 -13.33 18.58
N GLN A 336 -19.56 -14.21 19.05
CA GLN A 336 -18.36 -13.84 19.79
C GLN A 336 -17.44 -12.86 19.04
N PHE A 337 -17.46 -12.87 17.70
CA PHE A 337 -16.71 -11.91 16.89
C PHE A 337 -17.34 -10.51 16.93
N LEU A 338 -18.68 -10.43 16.89
CA LEU A 338 -19.38 -9.16 17.04
C LEU A 338 -19.27 -8.64 18.48
N ASP A 339 -19.37 -9.52 19.48
CA ASP A 339 -19.25 -9.17 20.89
C ASP A 339 -17.87 -8.57 21.21
N VAL A 340 -16.78 -9.15 20.67
CA VAL A 340 -15.44 -8.60 20.89
C VAL A 340 -15.30 -7.22 20.23
N LEU A 341 -15.82 -7.03 19.01
CA LEU A 341 -15.81 -5.73 18.33
C LEU A 341 -16.55 -4.67 19.15
N GLU A 342 -17.73 -4.99 19.68
CA GLU A 342 -18.50 -4.08 20.54
C GLU A 342 -17.72 -3.74 21.82
N LYS A 343 -17.14 -4.75 22.47
CA LYS A 343 -16.37 -4.61 23.71
C LYS A 343 -15.17 -3.66 23.56
N VAL A 344 -14.48 -3.69 22.43
CA VAL A 344 -13.34 -2.81 22.13
C VAL A 344 -13.74 -1.54 21.36
N HIS A 345 -15.04 -1.31 21.14
CA HIS A 345 -15.55 -0.20 20.33
C HIS A 345 -14.95 -0.14 18.90
N CYS A 346 -14.65 -1.31 18.33
CA CYS A 346 -14.10 -1.45 16.99
C CYS A 346 -15.22 -1.43 15.94
N LYS A 347 -15.06 -0.60 14.91
CA LYS A 347 -15.96 -0.62 13.75
C LYS A 347 -15.58 -1.72 12.77
N LEU A 348 -16.57 -2.35 12.14
CA LEU A 348 -16.36 -3.28 11.03
C LEU A 348 -16.86 -2.62 9.73
N ILE A 349 -16.01 -2.55 8.71
CA ILE A 349 -16.31 -1.92 7.42
C ILE A 349 -15.97 -2.90 6.30
N PHE A 350 -16.93 -3.15 5.40
CA PHE A 350 -16.72 -3.94 4.20
C PHE A 350 -16.48 -3.00 3.01
N ASP A 351 -15.32 -3.13 2.37
CA ASP A 351 -15.04 -2.48 1.08
C ASP A 351 -14.55 -3.52 0.07
N THR A 352 -15.52 -4.11 -0.61
CA THR A 352 -15.33 -5.29 -1.46
C THR A 352 -15.72 -5.05 -2.91
N GLN A 353 -16.14 -3.83 -3.25
CA GLN A 353 -16.52 -3.47 -4.62
C GLN A 353 -15.32 -3.10 -5.48
N ASP A 354 -14.26 -2.57 -4.85
CA ASP A 354 -13.04 -2.18 -5.54
C ASP A 354 -12.11 -3.38 -5.71
N GLU A 355 -12.21 -4.05 -6.87
CA GLU A 355 -11.31 -5.16 -7.16
C GLU A 355 -9.83 -4.72 -7.23
N ALA A 356 -9.53 -3.45 -7.48
CA ALA A 356 -8.15 -2.95 -7.59
C ALA A 356 -7.57 -2.45 -6.24
N VAL A 357 -8.17 -2.84 -5.11
CA VAL A 357 -7.76 -2.41 -3.75
C VAL A 357 -6.26 -2.61 -3.48
N VAL A 358 -5.71 -3.78 -3.85
CA VAL A 358 -4.28 -4.09 -3.66
C VAL A 358 -3.41 -3.24 -4.58
N ALA A 359 -3.76 -3.12 -5.86
CA ALA A 359 -3.00 -2.32 -6.83
C ALA A 359 -2.99 -0.83 -6.44
N LYS A 360 -4.13 -0.29 -6.01
CA LYS A 360 -4.23 1.09 -5.49
C LYS A 360 -3.41 1.24 -4.22
N GLY A 361 -3.54 0.29 -3.29
CA GLY A 361 -2.74 0.24 -2.06
C GLY A 361 -1.23 0.25 -2.32
N ALA A 362 -0.76 -0.54 -3.28
CA ALA A 362 0.63 -0.58 -3.69
C ALA A 362 1.11 0.79 -4.18
N ALA A 363 0.38 1.44 -5.08
CA ALA A 363 0.75 2.78 -5.53
C ALA A 363 0.69 3.82 -4.39
N MET A 364 -0.30 3.70 -3.51
CA MET A 364 -0.46 4.60 -2.35
C MET A 364 0.62 4.40 -1.28
N MET A 365 1.24 3.22 -1.18
CA MET A 365 2.41 3.00 -0.33
C MET A 365 3.52 3.99 -0.67
N PHE A 366 3.82 4.19 -1.96
CA PHE A 366 4.84 5.13 -2.39
C PHE A 366 4.49 6.56 -1.94
N LEU A 367 3.26 7.00 -2.17
CA LEU A 367 2.81 8.33 -1.75
C LEU A 367 2.88 8.50 -0.23
N GLN A 368 2.41 7.52 0.54
CA GLN A 368 2.46 7.57 2.00
C GLN A 368 3.88 7.67 2.52
N ARG A 369 4.82 6.91 1.94
CA ARG A 369 6.24 6.98 2.31
C ARG A 369 6.85 8.33 1.93
N LEU A 370 6.58 8.86 0.73
CA LEU A 370 7.08 10.16 0.27
C LEU A 370 6.57 11.33 1.13
N PHE A 371 5.28 11.33 1.44
CA PHE A 371 4.63 12.35 2.25
C PHE A 371 4.77 12.12 3.77
N SER A 372 5.52 11.10 4.20
CA SER A 372 5.80 10.88 5.63
C SER A 372 7.18 11.38 5.99
N VAL A 373 7.36 11.72 7.26
CA VAL A 373 8.69 11.98 7.81
C VAL A 373 9.38 10.62 7.97
N PRO A 374 10.53 10.39 7.32
CA PRO A 374 11.24 9.13 7.46
C PRO A 374 11.77 8.99 8.89
N GLU A 375 11.76 7.76 9.41
CA GLU A 375 12.53 7.45 10.62
C GLU A 375 14.03 7.41 10.32
N LEU A 376 14.86 7.70 11.31
CA LEU A 376 16.32 7.64 11.13
C LEU A 376 16.81 6.25 10.73
N SER A 377 16.15 5.20 11.24
CA SER A 377 16.40 3.80 10.86
C SER A 377 16.12 3.54 9.39
N GLU A 378 15.14 4.24 8.80
CA GLU A 378 14.73 4.05 7.41
C GLU A 378 15.76 4.59 6.41
N MET A 379 16.66 5.49 6.83
CA MET A 379 17.67 6.10 5.95
C MET A 379 18.74 5.11 5.50
N GLU A 380 18.90 3.97 6.20
CA GLU A 380 19.85 2.92 5.83
C GLU A 380 19.24 1.83 4.93
N TYR A 381 17.92 1.87 4.70
CA TYR A 381 17.23 0.85 3.93
C TYR A 381 17.59 0.97 2.45
N ARG A 382 17.78 -0.18 1.80
CA ARG A 382 18.09 -0.25 0.37
C ARG A 382 16.99 0.37 -0.50
N THR A 383 15.74 0.29 -0.06
CA THR A 383 14.57 0.84 -0.73
C THR A 383 14.19 2.24 -0.24
N HIS A 384 15.06 2.92 0.52
CA HIS A 384 14.83 4.30 0.94
C HIS A 384 14.80 5.26 -0.25
N PHE A 385 13.93 6.27 -0.18
CA PHE A 385 13.85 7.39 -1.11
C PHE A 385 13.25 8.61 -0.41
N GLY A 386 13.58 9.80 -0.88
CA GLY A 386 13.04 11.06 -0.38
C GLY A 386 12.67 12.03 -1.50
N TRP A 387 12.35 13.28 -1.13
CA TRP A 387 11.95 14.32 -2.08
C TRP A 387 13.03 14.62 -3.11
N ASP A 388 14.29 14.70 -2.69
CA ASP A 388 15.41 14.98 -3.60
C ASP A 388 15.56 13.88 -4.68
N ASP A 389 15.31 12.60 -4.35
CA ASP A 389 15.34 11.50 -5.33
C ASP A 389 14.17 11.63 -6.33
N VAL A 390 12.96 11.86 -5.81
CA VAL A 390 11.73 11.89 -6.61
C VAL A 390 11.69 13.10 -7.54
N THR A 391 12.12 14.28 -7.09
CA THR A 391 12.19 15.47 -7.96
C THR A 391 13.23 15.26 -9.06
N SER A 392 14.40 14.69 -8.74
CA SER A 392 15.43 14.40 -9.75
C SER A 392 14.95 13.45 -10.85
N GLN A 393 14.06 12.52 -10.50
CA GLN A 393 13.46 11.55 -11.44
C GLN A 393 12.31 12.14 -12.26
N ALA A 394 11.54 13.07 -11.69
CA ALA A 394 10.43 13.72 -12.36
C ALA A 394 10.88 14.68 -13.49
N PHE A 395 12.06 15.29 -13.36
CA PHE A 395 12.58 16.24 -14.35
C PHE A 395 13.15 15.55 -15.60
N PRO A 396 12.80 16.03 -16.82
CA PRO A 396 13.03 15.30 -18.06
C PRO A 396 14.46 15.47 -18.58
N LEU A 397 15.41 14.75 -17.99
CA LEU A 397 16.65 14.37 -18.64
C LEU A 397 16.88 12.86 -18.48
N LYS A 398 15.94 12.06 -18.99
CA LYS A 398 16.13 10.70 -19.57
C LYS A 398 14.77 10.07 -19.90
N LYS A 399 14.18 10.48 -21.03
CA LYS A 399 13.03 9.78 -21.66
C LYS A 399 13.47 8.48 -22.34
N THR A 400 14.20 7.61 -21.63
CA THR A 400 14.52 6.25 -22.06
C THR A 400 14.62 5.40 -20.80
N TYR A 401 13.48 4.85 -20.39
CA TYR A 401 13.52 3.63 -19.58
C TYR A 401 14.16 2.57 -20.48
N LYS A 402 15.33 2.06 -20.09
CA LYS A 402 16.11 1.12 -20.90
C LYS A 402 15.33 -0.13 -21.27
#